data_AF-A0A354F4W3-F1
#
_entry.id   AF-A0A354F4W3-F1
#
_cell.length_a   1.000
_cell.length_b   1.000
_cell.length_c   1.000
_cell.angle_alpha   90.00
_cell.angle_beta   90.00
_cell.angle_gamma   90.00
#
_symmetry.space_group_name_H-M   'P 1'
#
loop_
_entity.id
_entity.type
_entity.pdbx_description
1 polymer ?
#
loop_
_entity_poly.entity_id
_entity_poly.type
_entity_poly.pdbx_seq_one_letter_code
_entity_poly.pdbx_strand_id
1 'polypeptide(L)'
;MGGIISLFLFWLIFITATTNFYNFMDGINGITGLTGLVGFGLMAYFPTLLGFVFASFVVKLSTSINIFLCLIMFLCTFYADAVITIYYRWRGGENLMQAHRSHLYQYMSNELGYPHWKVSLLYAVVQLAVGIIAIWAYQHGIALQIVLVAVYGIVFIFSYMLIKTIKPKRLKQQAVRI
;
A
#
# COMPACT_ATOMS: atom_id res chain seq x y z
N MET A 1 -4.31 -11.95 29.84
CA MET A 1 -4.13 -13.35 29.41
C MET A 1 -5.42 -13.98 28.86
N GLY A 2 -6.59 -13.81 29.50
CA GLY A 2 -7.85 -14.42 29.02
C GLY A 2 -8.29 -14.09 27.59
N GLY A 3 -8.11 -12.84 27.13
CA GLY A 3 -8.52 -12.43 25.78
C GLY A 3 -7.73 -13.10 24.64
N ILE A 4 -6.42 -13.32 24.83
CA ILE A 4 -5.57 -13.99 23.82
C ILE A 4 -5.95 -15.46 23.69
N ILE A 5 -6.23 -16.13 24.82
CA ILE A 5 -6.65 -17.53 24.85
C ILE A 5 -8.03 -17.69 24.18
N SER A 6 -8.96 -16.78 24.47
CA SER A 6 -10.29 -16.80 23.83
C SER A 6 -10.20 -16.61 22.32
N LEU A 7 -9.35 -15.69 21.83
CA LEU A 7 -9.13 -15.48 20.40
C LEU A 7 -8.50 -16.72 19.75
N PHE A 8 -7.53 -17.34 20.40
CA PHE A 8 -6.89 -18.56 19.91
C PHE A 8 -7.90 -19.70 19.76
N LEU A 9 -8.74 -19.94 20.78
CA LEU A 9 -9.79 -20.95 20.73
C LEU A 9 -10.83 -20.68 19.63
N PHE A 10 -11.23 -19.42 19.45
CA PHE A 10 -12.11 -19.02 18.37
C PHE A 10 -11.53 -19.38 17.00
N TRP A 11 -10.27 -19.03 16.73
CA TRP A 11 -9.61 -19.35 15.46
C TRP A 11 -9.50 -20.86 15.22
N LEU A 12 -9.20 -21.62 16.26
CA LEU A 12 -9.12 -23.08 16.17
C LEU A 12 -10.47 -23.68 15.77
N ILE A 13 -11.55 -23.32 16.47
CA ILE A 13 -12.91 -23.79 16.17
C ILE A 13 -13.31 -23.37 14.75
N PHE A 14 -13.05 -22.12 14.37
CA PHE A 14 -13.40 -21.58 13.06
C PHE A 14 -12.73 -22.36 11.92
N ILE A 15 -11.43 -22.65 12.03
CA ILE A 15 -10.68 -23.42 11.02
C ILE A 15 -11.25 -24.84 10.92
N THR A 16 -11.37 -25.56 12.03
CA THR A 16 -11.90 -26.94 12.03
C THR A 16 -13.33 -27.02 11.50
N ALA A 17 -14.19 -26.08 11.91
CA ALA A 17 -15.57 -26.01 11.42
C ALA A 17 -15.63 -25.76 9.91
N THR A 18 -14.85 -24.80 9.41
CA THR A 18 -14.81 -24.46 7.98
C THR A 18 -14.32 -25.64 7.14
N THR A 19 -13.25 -26.32 7.55
CA THR A 19 -12.74 -27.51 6.85
C THR A 19 -13.82 -28.61 6.79
N ASN A 20 -14.53 -28.86 7.89
CA ASN A 20 -15.61 -29.84 7.91
C ASN A 20 -16.78 -29.44 7.01
N PHE A 21 -17.18 -28.16 6.99
CA PHE A 21 -18.24 -27.70 6.08
C PHE A 21 -17.87 -27.94 4.61
N TYR A 22 -16.64 -27.64 4.21
CA TYR A 22 -16.17 -27.96 2.86
C TYR A 22 -16.25 -29.46 2.56
N ASN A 23 -15.79 -30.31 3.48
CA ASN A 23 -15.87 -31.76 3.33
C ASN A 23 -17.32 -32.27 3.27
N PHE A 24 -18.25 -31.67 4.02
CA PHE A 24 -19.67 -32.03 4.00
C PHE A 24 -20.38 -31.55 2.73
N MET A 25 -19.95 -30.43 2.14
CA MET A 25 -20.55 -29.88 0.92
C MET A 25 -19.97 -30.48 -0.36
N ASP A 26 -18.89 -31.26 -0.27
CA ASP A 26 -18.24 -31.92 -1.42
C ASP A 26 -18.99 -33.19 -1.89
N GLY A 27 -20.31 -33.07 -2.04
CA GLY A 27 -21.19 -34.13 -2.54
C GLY A 27 -21.53 -34.03 -4.02
N ILE A 28 -21.17 -32.91 -4.68
CA ILE A 28 -21.40 -32.66 -6.11
C ILE A 28 -20.07 -32.35 -6.77
N ASN A 29 -19.72 -33.09 -7.82
CA ASN A 29 -18.50 -32.88 -8.59
C ASN A 29 -18.35 -31.40 -9.00
N GLY A 30 -17.36 -30.73 -8.43
CA GLY A 30 -16.97 -29.36 -8.79
C GLY A 30 -17.58 -28.22 -7.98
N ILE A 31 -18.56 -28.45 -7.08
CA ILE A 31 -19.16 -27.36 -6.29
C ILE A 31 -18.15 -26.70 -5.35
N THR A 32 -17.33 -27.51 -4.67
CA THR A 32 -16.26 -27.06 -3.76
C THR A 32 -15.18 -26.27 -4.51
N GLY A 33 -14.80 -26.74 -5.70
CA GLY A 33 -13.82 -26.07 -6.55
C GLY A 33 -14.31 -24.73 -7.09
N LEU A 34 -15.54 -24.68 -7.62
CA LEU A 34 -16.14 -23.45 -8.15
C LEU A 34 -16.39 -22.41 -7.04
N THR A 35 -16.95 -22.82 -5.91
CA THR A 35 -17.19 -21.92 -4.77
C THR A 35 -15.89 -21.43 -4.16
N GLY A 36 -14.86 -22.28 -4.06
CA GLY A 36 -13.51 -21.88 -3.67
C GLY A 36 -12.91 -20.85 -4.63
N LEU A 37 -13.00 -21.09 -5.94
CA LEU A 37 -12.51 -20.15 -6.97
C LEU A 37 -13.22 -18.79 -6.85
N VAL A 38 -14.54 -18.78 -6.69
CA VAL A 38 -15.30 -17.53 -6.48
C VAL A 38 -14.87 -16.84 -5.20
N GLY A 39 -14.77 -17.57 -4.07
CA GLY A 39 -14.37 -17.02 -2.77
C GLY A 39 -12.97 -16.40 -2.80
N PHE A 40 -11.98 -17.16 -3.27
CA PHE A 40 -10.60 -16.67 -3.39
C PHE A 40 -10.46 -15.59 -4.47
N GLY A 41 -11.21 -15.67 -5.56
CA GLY A 41 -11.26 -14.63 -6.60
C GLY A 41 -11.76 -13.29 -6.06
N LEU A 42 -12.83 -13.31 -5.27
CA LEU A 42 -13.34 -12.11 -4.59
C LEU A 42 -12.34 -11.56 -3.58
N MET A 43 -11.67 -12.41 -2.81
CA MET A 43 -10.60 -11.98 -1.89
C MET A 43 -9.42 -11.34 -2.63
N ALA A 44 -9.03 -11.89 -3.79
CA ALA A 44 -7.98 -11.32 -4.62
C ALA A 44 -8.37 -9.96 -5.24
N TYR A 45 -9.66 -9.74 -5.51
CA TYR A 45 -10.19 -8.48 -6.03
C TYR A 45 -10.27 -7.36 -4.96
N PHE A 46 -10.36 -7.74 -3.68
CA PHE A 46 -10.60 -6.80 -2.57
C PHE A 46 -9.62 -5.61 -2.48
N PRO A 47 -8.28 -5.78 -2.64
CA PRO A 47 -7.36 -4.64 -2.60
C PRO A 47 -7.59 -3.63 -3.72
N THR A 48 -7.96 -4.10 -4.91
CA THR A 48 -8.30 -3.25 -6.07
C THR A 48 -9.57 -2.45 -5.78
N LEU A 49 -10.57 -3.08 -5.16
CA LEU A 49 -11.79 -2.42 -4.73
C LEU A 49 -11.50 -1.31 -3.70
N LEU A 50 -10.56 -1.51 -2.78
CA LEU A 50 -10.23 -0.51 -1.75
C LEU A 50 -9.75 0.82 -2.36
N GLY A 51 -8.86 0.76 -3.36
CA GLY A 51 -8.39 1.94 -4.07
C GLY A 51 -9.51 2.65 -4.85
N PHE A 52 -10.38 1.87 -5.52
CA PHE A 52 -11.55 2.40 -6.21
C PHE A 52 -12.54 3.09 -5.26
N VAL A 53 -12.82 2.47 -4.11
CA VAL A 53 -13.70 3.05 -3.08
C VAL A 53 -13.12 4.36 -2.59
N PHE A 54 -11.83 4.42 -2.20
CA PHE A 54 -11.21 5.66 -1.77
C PHE A 54 -11.33 6.76 -2.83
N ALA A 55 -10.95 6.47 -4.09
CA ALA A 55 -11.05 7.44 -5.19
C ALA A 55 -12.49 7.94 -5.39
N SER A 56 -13.47 7.03 -5.32
CA SER A 56 -14.89 7.38 -5.42
C SER A 56 -15.36 8.28 -4.28
N PHE A 57 -14.90 8.03 -3.04
CA PHE A 57 -15.15 8.90 -1.89
C PHE A 57 -14.54 10.28 -2.10
N VAL A 58 -13.28 10.37 -2.56
CA VAL A 58 -12.64 11.66 -2.85
C VAL A 58 -13.45 12.44 -3.87
N VAL A 59 -13.83 11.83 -5.01
CA VAL A 59 -14.64 12.49 -6.04
C VAL A 59 -15.99 12.94 -5.48
N LYS A 60 -16.68 12.08 -4.74
CA LYS A 60 -18.02 12.37 -4.21
C LYS A 60 -18.01 13.48 -3.15
N LEU A 61 -16.99 13.53 -2.30
CA LEU A 61 -16.88 14.48 -1.19
C LEU A 61 -16.25 15.82 -1.59
N SER A 62 -15.51 15.87 -2.71
CA SER A 62 -14.81 17.07 -3.17
C SER A 62 -15.74 18.11 -3.80
N THR A 63 -16.55 18.76 -2.97
CA THR A 63 -17.43 19.87 -3.39
C THR A 63 -16.68 21.16 -3.69
N SER A 64 -15.43 21.28 -3.22
CA SER A 64 -14.52 22.40 -3.47
C SER A 64 -13.08 21.94 -3.59
N ILE A 65 -12.23 22.75 -4.23
CA ILE A 65 -10.80 22.47 -4.38
C ILE A 65 -10.08 22.29 -3.04
N ASN A 66 -10.52 23.00 -1.98
CA ASN A 66 -9.92 22.90 -0.65
C ASN A 66 -10.12 21.51 -0.04
N ILE A 67 -11.33 20.94 -0.20
CA ILE A 67 -11.65 19.59 0.27
C ILE A 67 -10.88 18.57 -0.55
N PHE A 68 -10.83 18.74 -1.88
CA PHE A 68 -10.06 17.87 -2.76
C PHE A 68 -8.58 17.81 -2.34
N LEU A 69 -7.92 18.97 -2.17
CA LEU A 69 -6.51 19.05 -1.77
C LEU A 69 -6.27 18.42 -0.39
N CYS A 70 -7.20 18.57 0.55
CA CYS A 70 -7.09 17.91 1.85
C CYS A 70 -7.17 16.38 1.73
N LEU A 71 -8.16 15.88 0.99
CA LEU A 71 -8.43 14.44 0.88
C LEU A 71 -7.34 13.68 0.12
N ILE A 72 -6.78 14.24 -0.95
CA ILE A 72 -5.67 13.58 -1.67
C ILE A 72 -4.43 13.42 -0.79
N MET A 73 -4.25 14.29 0.21
CA MET A 73 -3.11 14.21 1.12
C MET A 73 -3.20 13.03 2.08
N PHE A 74 -4.38 12.43 2.28
CA PHE A 74 -4.54 11.24 3.10
C PHE A 74 -3.87 10.00 2.50
N LEU A 75 -3.65 9.96 1.17
CA LEU A 75 -2.88 8.92 0.48
C LEU A 75 -1.64 9.48 -0.25
N CYS A 76 -1.14 10.66 0.17
CA CYS A 76 -0.05 11.35 -0.50
C CYS A 76 1.19 10.48 -0.73
N THR A 77 1.55 9.62 0.22
CA THR A 77 2.74 8.76 0.15
C THR A 77 2.63 7.70 -0.93
N PHE A 78 1.44 7.11 -1.12
CA PHE A 78 1.17 6.17 -2.20
C PHE A 78 1.17 6.86 -3.56
N TYR A 79 0.52 8.03 -3.65
CA TYR A 79 0.50 8.80 -4.88
C TYR A 79 1.90 9.27 -5.29
N ALA A 80 2.68 9.79 -4.35
CA ALA A 80 4.05 10.25 -4.61
C ALA A 80 4.95 9.10 -5.07
N ASP A 81 4.96 7.96 -4.38
CA ASP A 81 5.76 6.79 -4.78
C ASP A 81 5.39 6.29 -6.18
N ALA A 82 4.09 6.19 -6.49
CA ALA A 82 3.61 5.77 -7.80
C ALA A 82 4.01 6.76 -8.91
N VAL A 83 3.72 8.05 -8.73
CA VAL A 83 4.01 9.10 -9.74
C VAL A 83 5.51 9.20 -10.00
N ILE A 84 6.32 9.23 -8.95
CA ILE A 84 7.78 9.39 -9.09
C ILE A 84 8.39 8.13 -9.71
N THR A 85 7.94 6.95 -9.30
CA THR A 85 8.41 5.70 -9.91
C THR A 85 8.08 5.66 -11.40
N ILE A 86 6.84 5.97 -11.79
CA ILE A 86 6.43 6.02 -13.20
C ILE A 86 7.25 7.05 -13.97
N TYR A 87 7.46 8.24 -13.40
CA TYR A 87 8.26 9.30 -14.03
C TYR A 87 9.70 8.86 -14.33
N TYR A 88 10.39 8.26 -13.36
CA TYR A 88 11.76 7.79 -13.57
C TYR A 88 11.84 6.62 -14.55
N ARG A 89 10.85 5.72 -14.55
CA ARG A 89 10.77 4.61 -15.52
C ARG A 89 10.54 5.11 -16.93
N TRP A 90 9.63 6.07 -17.10
CA TRP A 90 9.39 6.71 -18.39
C TRP A 90 10.63 7.42 -18.92
N ARG A 91 11.33 8.19 -18.06
CA ARG A 91 12.62 8.82 -18.41
C ARG A 91 13.72 7.82 -18.73
N GLY A 92 13.70 6.65 -18.09
CA GLY A 92 14.64 5.56 -18.35
C GLY A 92 14.33 4.72 -19.59
N GLY A 93 13.22 4.98 -20.29
CA GLY A 93 12.79 4.20 -21.46
C GLY A 93 12.28 2.79 -21.12
N GLU A 94 11.94 2.52 -19.87
CA GLU A 94 11.37 1.22 -19.47
C GLU A 94 9.92 1.09 -19.95
N ASN A 95 9.50 -0.14 -20.28
CA ASN A 95 8.11 -0.41 -20.63
C ASN A 95 7.21 -0.27 -19.40
N LEU A 96 6.35 0.75 -19.41
CA LEU A 96 5.44 1.08 -18.30
C LEU A 96 4.38 0.00 -18.05
N MET A 97 4.00 -0.77 -19.06
CA MET A 97 2.96 -1.82 -18.97
C MET A 97 3.47 -3.12 -18.37
N GLN A 98 4.79 -3.27 -18.19
CA GLN A 98 5.36 -4.45 -17.55
C GLN A 98 5.36 -4.30 -16.02
N ALA A 99 5.06 -5.40 -15.33
CA ALA A 99 5.14 -5.47 -13.88
C ALA A 99 6.55 -5.14 -13.40
N HIS A 100 6.66 -4.26 -12.41
CA HIS A 100 7.94 -3.75 -11.93
C HIS A 100 8.05 -3.85 -10.41
N ARG A 101 9.30 -3.75 -9.93
CA ARG A 101 9.64 -3.76 -8.50
C ARG A 101 10.34 -2.48 -8.04
N SER A 102 10.22 -1.43 -8.86
CA SER A 102 11.00 -0.19 -8.74
C SER A 102 10.44 0.82 -7.72
N HIS A 103 9.29 0.52 -7.10
CA HIS A 103 8.70 1.36 -6.05
C HIS A 103 9.64 1.50 -4.87
N LEU A 104 9.60 2.65 -4.21
CA LEU A 104 10.53 2.98 -3.13
C LEU A 104 10.39 2.01 -1.96
N TYR A 105 9.16 1.67 -1.56
CA TYR A 105 8.95 0.71 -0.45
C TYR A 105 9.50 -0.68 -0.79
N GLN A 106 9.33 -1.13 -2.04
CA GLN A 106 9.82 -2.43 -2.52
C GLN A 106 11.35 -2.44 -2.57
N TYR A 107 11.95 -1.34 -3.00
CA TYR A 107 13.39 -1.17 -2.99
C TYR A 107 13.95 -1.23 -1.57
N MET A 108 13.33 -0.51 -0.63
CA MET A 108 13.73 -0.55 0.79
C MET A 108 13.63 -1.96 1.38
N SER A 109 12.54 -2.70 1.10
CA SER A 109 12.37 -4.02 1.69
C SER A 109 13.22 -5.10 1.02
N ASN A 110 13.27 -5.10 -0.32
CA ASN A 110 13.84 -6.21 -1.08
C ASN A 110 15.33 -6.00 -1.38
N GLU A 111 15.74 -4.77 -1.71
CA GLU A 111 17.11 -4.47 -2.16
C GLU A 111 18.01 -4.00 -1.00
N LEU A 112 17.49 -3.13 -0.13
CA LEU A 112 18.21 -2.70 1.09
C LEU A 112 18.06 -3.71 2.25
N GLY A 113 17.10 -4.64 2.14
CA GLY A 113 16.86 -5.68 3.12
C GLY A 113 16.25 -5.17 4.44
N TYR A 114 15.53 -4.05 4.41
CA TYR A 114 14.76 -3.63 5.58
C TYR A 114 13.55 -4.55 5.77
N PRO A 115 13.20 -4.93 7.02
CA PRO A 115 12.05 -5.78 7.26
C PRO A 115 10.75 -5.07 6.82
N HIS A 116 9.87 -5.77 6.11
CA HIS A 116 8.65 -5.22 5.50
C HIS A 116 7.82 -4.38 6.47
N TRP A 117 7.58 -4.89 7.69
CA TRP A 117 6.77 -4.19 8.68
C TRP A 117 7.33 -2.83 9.09
N LYS A 118 8.66 -2.64 9.11
CA LYS A 118 9.27 -1.33 9.42
C LYS A 118 9.04 -0.34 8.30
N VAL A 119 9.15 -0.79 7.04
CA VAL A 119 8.88 0.05 5.87
C VAL A 119 7.39 0.43 5.83
N SER A 120 6.49 -0.53 6.06
CA SER A 120 5.05 -0.27 6.16
C SER A 120 4.71 0.69 7.31
N LEU A 121 5.31 0.50 8.49
CA LEU A 121 5.11 1.39 9.63
C LEU A 121 5.63 2.81 9.33
N LEU A 122 6.80 2.94 8.70
CA LEU A 122 7.33 4.23 8.29
C LEU A 122 6.37 4.96 7.34
N TYR A 123 5.87 4.27 6.32
CA TYR A 123 4.88 4.83 5.39
C TYR A 123 3.61 5.26 6.14
N ALA A 124 3.08 4.42 7.04
CA ALA A 124 1.90 4.75 7.83
C ALA A 124 2.11 5.97 8.74
N VAL A 125 3.26 6.07 9.42
CA VAL A 125 3.57 7.20 10.30
C VAL A 125 3.73 8.51 9.52
N VAL A 126 4.46 8.48 8.40
CA VAL A 126 4.61 9.66 7.53
C VAL A 126 3.25 10.10 6.98
N GLN A 127 2.46 9.15 6.50
CA GLN A 127 1.13 9.42 5.95
C GLN A 127 0.18 9.98 7.01
N LEU A 128 0.21 9.46 8.24
CA LEU A 128 -0.59 9.97 9.35
C LEU A 128 -0.17 11.40 9.73
N ALA A 129 1.13 11.64 9.87
CA ALA A 129 1.65 12.96 10.21
C ALA A 129 1.25 14.01 9.17
N VAL A 130 1.43 13.71 7.89
CA VAL A 130 1.06 14.61 6.80
C VAL A 130 -0.45 14.76 6.68
N GLY A 131 -1.23 13.71 6.93
CA GLY A 131 -2.70 13.79 7.00
C GLY A 131 -3.19 14.77 8.09
N ILE A 132 -2.56 14.74 9.28
CA ILE A 132 -2.87 15.70 10.35
C ILE A 132 -2.52 17.14 9.92
N ILE A 133 -1.35 17.33 9.31
CA ILE A 133 -0.93 18.65 8.81
C ILE A 133 -1.86 19.14 7.69
N ALA A 134 -2.39 18.24 6.86
CA ALA A 134 -3.33 18.58 5.79
C ALA A 134 -4.68 19.08 6.35
N ILE A 135 -5.18 18.46 7.42
CA ILE A 135 -6.39 18.92 8.13
C ILE A 135 -6.15 20.31 8.73
N TRP A 136 -4.98 20.52 9.34
CA TRP A 136 -4.62 21.83 9.86
C TRP A 136 -4.52 22.87 8.72
N ALA A 137 -3.83 22.56 7.63
CA ALA A 137 -3.67 23.46 6.48
C ALA A 137 -5.02 23.80 5.81
N TYR A 138 -5.97 22.85 5.79
CA TYR A 138 -7.34 23.08 5.31
C TYR A 138 -8.05 24.20 6.07
N GLN A 139 -7.83 24.32 7.38
CA GLN A 139 -8.44 25.39 8.19
C GLN A 139 -7.82 26.77 7.96
N HIS A 140 -6.60 26.83 7.41
CA HIS A 140 -5.83 28.07 7.26
C HIS A 140 -5.78 28.58 5.81
N GLY A 141 -6.44 27.89 4.88
CA GLY A 141 -6.68 28.36 3.52
C GLY A 141 -5.86 27.67 2.43
N ILE A 142 -6.28 27.90 1.19
CA ILE A 142 -5.80 27.18 0.01
C ILE A 142 -4.29 27.33 -0.25
N ALA A 143 -3.73 28.51 0.04
CA ALA A 143 -2.32 28.78 -0.20
C ALA A 143 -1.42 27.83 0.61
N LEU A 144 -1.76 27.59 1.88
CA LEU A 144 -1.02 26.66 2.73
C LEU A 144 -1.19 25.20 2.29
N GLN A 145 -2.37 24.83 1.77
CA GLN A 145 -2.56 23.49 1.19
C GLN A 145 -1.67 23.27 -0.04
N ILE A 146 -1.61 24.25 -0.94
CA ILE A 146 -0.74 24.19 -2.13
C ILE A 146 0.73 24.10 -1.73
N VAL A 147 1.16 24.92 -0.77
CA VAL A 147 2.52 24.88 -0.23
C VAL A 147 2.81 23.51 0.39
N LEU A 148 1.89 22.94 1.17
CA LEU A 148 2.05 21.62 1.76
C LEU A 148 2.24 20.53 0.68
N VAL A 149 1.40 20.52 -0.35
CA VAL A 149 1.50 19.56 -1.47
C VAL A 149 2.85 19.69 -2.17
N ALA A 150 3.27 20.92 -2.48
CA ALA A 150 4.53 21.19 -3.16
C ALA A 150 5.75 20.78 -2.31
N VAL A 151 5.78 21.19 -1.04
CA VAL A 151 6.85 20.85 -0.09
C VAL A 151 6.93 19.34 0.11
N TYR A 152 5.79 18.68 0.31
CA TYR A 152 5.75 17.22 0.46
C TYR A 152 6.30 16.51 -0.78
N GLY A 153 5.89 16.93 -1.98
CA GLY A 153 6.39 16.40 -3.24
C GLY A 153 7.90 16.54 -3.37
N ILE A 154 8.45 17.72 -3.07
CA ILE A 154 9.91 17.97 -3.10
C ILE A 154 10.65 17.09 -2.09
N VAL A 155 10.17 17.03 -0.85
CA VAL A 155 10.77 16.19 0.21
C VAL A 155 10.74 14.72 -0.19
N PHE A 156 9.65 14.26 -0.80
CA PHE A 156 9.54 12.88 -1.25
C PHE A 156 10.46 12.57 -2.45
N ILE A 157 10.59 13.47 -3.43
CA ILE A 157 11.54 13.31 -4.54
C ILE A 157 12.97 13.22 -3.98
N PHE A 158 13.31 14.12 -3.05
CA PHE A 158 14.63 14.13 -2.42
C PHE A 158 14.90 12.85 -1.64
N SER A 159 13.95 12.38 -0.82
CA SER A 159 14.10 11.13 -0.09
C SER A 159 14.19 9.91 -1.03
N TYR A 160 13.40 9.89 -2.11
CA TYR A 160 13.46 8.86 -3.14
C TYR A 160 14.85 8.79 -3.79
N MET A 161 15.40 9.94 -4.19
CA MET A 161 16.75 10.01 -4.75
C MET A 161 17.81 9.57 -3.75
N LEU A 162 17.77 10.08 -2.51
CA LEU A 162 18.71 9.70 -1.46
C LEU A 162 18.69 8.19 -1.21
N ILE A 163 17.51 7.61 -1.02
CA ILE A 163 17.39 6.18 -0.72
C ILE A 163 17.90 5.33 -1.90
N LYS A 164 17.62 5.71 -3.15
CA LYS A 164 18.10 4.98 -4.33
C LYS A 164 19.61 5.10 -4.60
N THR A 165 20.31 6.03 -3.93
CA THR A 165 21.79 6.07 -3.97
C THR A 165 22.45 5.04 -3.06
N ILE A 166 21.72 4.48 -2.09
CA ILE A 166 22.26 3.49 -1.14
C ILE A 166 22.52 2.17 -1.88
N LYS A 167 23.77 1.68 -1.84
CA LYS A 167 24.11 0.40 -2.51
C LYS A 167 23.33 -0.77 -1.88
N PRO A 168 22.67 -1.62 -2.69
CA PRO A 168 21.87 -2.72 -2.18
C PRO A 168 22.75 -3.79 -1.51
N LYS A 169 22.27 -4.36 -0.40
CA LYS A 169 23.03 -5.34 0.38
C LYS A 169 23.30 -6.64 -0.39
N ARG A 170 22.44 -6.98 -1.36
CA ARG A 170 22.55 -8.20 -2.18
C ARG A 170 23.82 -8.26 -3.04
N LEU A 171 24.36 -7.12 -3.48
CA LEU A 171 25.62 -7.09 -4.25
C LEU A 171 26.83 -7.58 -3.44
N LYS A 172 26.79 -7.49 -2.10
CA LYS A 172 27.87 -8.03 -1.26
C LYS A 172 27.80 -9.54 -1.07
N GLN A 173 26.64 -10.18 -1.20
CA GLN A 173 26.50 -11.63 -0.98
C GLN A 173 26.85 -12.46 -2.23
N GLN A 174 26.70 -11.88 -3.43
CA GLN A 174 27.16 -12.53 -4.66
C GLN A 174 28.67 -12.34 -4.90
N ALA A 175 29.25 -11.22 -4.48
CA ALA A 175 30.69 -10.95 -4.62
C ALA A 175 31.61 -11.71 -3.64
N VAL A 176 31.05 -12.40 -2.64
CA VAL A 176 31.79 -13.23 -1.65
C VAL A 176 31.70 -14.72 -1.99
N ARG A 177 30.96 -15.09 -3.05
CA ARG A 177 30.83 -16.47 -3.53
C ARG A 177 31.61 -16.73 -4.83
N ILE A 178 32.70 -15.99 -5.05
CA ILE A 178 33.64 -16.20 -6.17
C ILE A 178 35.02 -16.48 -5.57
#